data_AF-A0A937D5W6-F1
#
_entry.id   AF-A0A937D5W6-F1
#
_cell.length_a   1.000
_cell.length_b   1.000
_cell.length_c   1.000
_cell.angle_alpha   90.00
_cell.angle_beta   90.00
_cell.angle_gamma   90.00
#
_symmetry.space_group_name_H-M   'P 1'
#
loop_
_entity.id
_entity.type
_entity.pdbx_description
1 polymer ?
#
loop_
_entity_poly.entity_id
_entity_poly.type
_entity_poly.pdbx_seq_one_letter_code
_entity_poly.pdbx_strand_id
1 'polypeptide(L)'
;MPAFGPPRFRAAVGLLFLPYTGMVIAFTAIGSVLAHDLRWDRVAAIGLIHFLALGIGAHALDALGSRGTRPWGAAFTPRQLWLLAASSVLAAYGIGAWYMLQDAPLLWWIAIAEGFFLLAYNLEWFGGRFHTDGWFALSWGGLPVLAGYVLQTNTLSIAALLVATAMALLSLVEIKASRPYKALRRAAADEPLGDAQRAHMQQLEAILKSLSAGVMLLALGLLAWRWFGGS
;
A
#
# COMPACT_ATOMS: atom_id res chain seq x y z
N MET A 1 -7.76 5.63 13.50
CA MET A 1 -8.18 4.44 14.27
C MET A 1 -9.67 4.55 14.48
N PRO A 2 -10.45 3.45 14.44
CA PRO A 2 -11.88 3.50 14.75
C PRO A 2 -12.10 4.02 16.17
N ALA A 3 -13.16 4.80 16.39
CA ALA A 3 -13.51 5.32 17.71
C ALA A 3 -14.12 4.24 18.62
N PHE A 4 -14.61 3.15 18.04
CA PHE A 4 -15.34 2.09 18.72
C PHE A 4 -14.50 0.80 18.87
N GLY A 5 -14.94 -0.05 19.78
CA GLY A 5 -14.37 -1.38 20.02
C GLY A 5 -13.19 -1.41 21.01
N PRO A 6 -12.76 -2.63 21.42
CA PRO A 6 -11.68 -2.80 22.39
C PRO A 6 -10.35 -2.18 21.93
N PRO A 7 -9.44 -1.78 22.84
CA PRO A 7 -8.15 -1.18 22.48
C PRO A 7 -7.33 -2.01 21.48
N ARG A 8 -7.32 -3.34 21.64
CA ARG A 8 -6.64 -4.27 20.73
C ARG A 8 -7.24 -4.28 19.32
N PHE A 9 -8.57 -4.20 19.21
CA PHE A 9 -9.25 -4.11 17.92
C PHE A 9 -8.89 -2.79 17.22
N ARG A 10 -8.95 -1.67 17.94
CA ARG A 10 -8.58 -0.36 17.37
C ARG A 10 -7.12 -0.31 16.92
N ALA A 11 -6.22 -0.97 17.66
CA ALA A 11 -4.82 -1.13 17.29
C ALA A 11 -4.64 -2.00 16.05
N ALA A 12 -5.34 -3.13 15.94
CA ALA A 12 -5.32 -3.99 14.76
C ALA A 12 -5.81 -3.26 13.50
N VAL A 13 -6.93 -2.53 13.60
CA VAL A 13 -7.42 -1.70 12.49
C VAL A 13 -6.48 -0.53 12.20
N GLY A 14 -5.86 0.03 13.24
CA GLY A 14 -4.84 1.08 13.11
C GLY A 14 -3.61 0.61 12.34
N LEU A 15 -3.15 -0.62 12.60
CA LEU A 15 -2.03 -1.26 11.93
C LEU A 15 -2.26 -1.39 10.41
N LEU A 16 -3.51 -1.52 9.97
CA LEU A 16 -3.82 -1.64 8.55
C LEU A 16 -3.64 -0.33 7.76
N PHE A 17 -3.52 0.83 8.41
CA PHE A 17 -3.47 2.13 7.72
C PHE A 17 -4.49 2.23 6.56
N LEU A 18 -5.77 1.93 6.83
CA LEU A 18 -6.78 1.64 5.80
C LEU A 18 -6.81 2.54 4.55
N PRO A 19 -6.72 3.89 4.63
CA PRO A 19 -6.69 4.71 3.42
C PRO A 19 -5.52 4.38 2.50
N TYR A 20 -4.37 4.06 3.08
CA TYR A 20 -3.16 3.72 2.35
C TYR A 20 -3.24 2.32 1.72
N THR A 21 -3.66 1.31 2.49
CA THR A 21 -3.90 -0.03 1.94
C THR A 21 -4.97 0.00 0.85
N GLY A 22 -6.01 0.82 1.01
CA GLY A 22 -7.02 1.04 0.00
C GLY A 22 -6.45 1.59 -1.30
N MET A 23 -5.54 2.58 -1.23
CA MET A 23 -4.85 3.11 -2.41
C MET A 23 -3.99 2.05 -3.11
N VAL A 24 -3.20 1.29 -2.35
CA VAL A 24 -2.34 0.23 -2.93
C VAL A 24 -3.18 -0.83 -3.66
N ILE A 25 -4.27 -1.30 -3.05
CA ILE A 25 -5.19 -2.25 -3.69
C ILE A 25 -5.82 -1.60 -4.93
N ALA A 26 -6.24 -0.34 -4.84
CA ALA A 26 -6.79 0.41 -5.98
C ALA A 26 -5.78 0.52 -7.13
N PHE A 27 -4.49 0.70 -6.86
CA PHE A 27 -3.45 0.71 -7.89
C PHE A 27 -3.35 -0.62 -8.63
N THR A 28 -3.45 -1.75 -7.92
CA THR A 28 -3.48 -3.08 -8.57
C THR A 28 -4.68 -3.23 -9.49
N ALA A 29 -5.86 -2.80 -9.03
CA ALA A 29 -7.07 -2.82 -9.84
C ALA A 29 -6.96 -1.91 -11.07
N ILE A 30 -6.43 -0.70 -10.91
CA ILE A 30 -6.16 0.25 -12.00
C ILE A 30 -5.20 -0.36 -13.03
N GLY A 31 -4.18 -1.09 -12.58
CA GLY A 31 -3.29 -1.83 -13.49
C GLY A 31 -4.01 -2.95 -14.25
N SER A 32 -4.81 -3.74 -13.54
CA SER A 32 -5.53 -4.87 -14.16
C SER A 32 -6.53 -4.43 -15.23
N VAL A 33 -7.27 -3.34 -15.02
CA VAL A 33 -8.29 -2.89 -15.99
C VAL A 33 -7.71 -2.42 -17.33
N LEU A 34 -6.40 -2.16 -17.42
CA LEU A 34 -5.72 -1.84 -18.67
C LEU A 34 -5.55 -3.05 -19.60
N ALA A 35 -5.78 -4.27 -19.10
CA ALA A 35 -5.74 -5.47 -19.92
C ALA A 35 -6.94 -5.53 -20.87
N HIS A 36 -6.70 -5.96 -22.11
CA HIS A 36 -7.75 -6.19 -23.11
C HIS A 36 -8.74 -7.24 -22.61
N ASP A 37 -8.23 -8.40 -22.21
CA ASP A 37 -9.02 -9.49 -21.62
C ASP A 37 -8.88 -9.45 -20.10
N LEU A 38 -9.93 -8.98 -19.42
CA LEU A 38 -9.91 -8.83 -17.96
C LEU A 38 -10.41 -10.11 -17.28
N ARG A 39 -9.53 -10.73 -16.48
CA ARG A 39 -9.87 -11.89 -15.66
C ARG A 39 -10.13 -11.47 -14.21
N TRP A 40 -11.39 -11.59 -13.79
CA TRP A 40 -11.84 -11.15 -12.45
C TRP A 40 -11.24 -11.95 -11.30
N ASP A 41 -10.97 -13.25 -11.51
CA ASP A 41 -10.23 -14.08 -10.55
C ASP A 41 -8.83 -13.50 -10.27
N ARG A 42 -8.16 -13.00 -11.31
CA ARG A 42 -6.84 -12.38 -11.21
C ARG A 42 -6.90 -11.00 -10.55
N VAL A 43 -7.95 -10.21 -10.79
CA VAL A 43 -8.18 -8.92 -10.09
C VAL A 43 -8.31 -9.15 -8.57
N ALA A 44 -9.15 -10.13 -8.19
CA ALA A 44 -9.33 -10.48 -6.79
C ALA A 44 -8.03 -11.02 -6.16
N ALA A 45 -7.31 -11.87 -6.88
CA ALA A 45 -6.05 -12.45 -6.42
C ALA A 45 -4.99 -11.37 -6.17
N ILE A 46 -4.76 -10.44 -7.11
CA ILE A 46 -3.72 -9.41 -6.93
C ILE A 46 -4.07 -8.44 -5.80
N GLY A 47 -5.35 -8.10 -5.65
CA GLY A 47 -5.84 -7.30 -4.53
C GLY A 47 -5.60 -8.00 -3.19
N LEU A 48 -5.88 -9.31 -3.09
CA LEU A 48 -5.62 -10.11 -1.90
C LEU A 48 -4.12 -10.22 -1.59
N ILE A 49 -3.29 -10.47 -2.61
CA ILE A 49 -1.82 -10.51 -2.48
C ILE A 49 -1.31 -9.21 -1.86
N HIS A 50 -1.75 -8.05 -2.36
CA HIS A 50 -1.29 -6.75 -1.87
C HIS A 50 -1.87 -6.40 -0.49
N PHE A 51 -3.10 -6.81 -0.20
CA PHE A 51 -3.64 -6.70 1.15
C PHE A 51 -2.80 -7.49 2.17
N LEU A 52 -2.44 -8.73 1.85
CA LEU A 52 -1.64 -9.59 2.72
C LEU A 52 -0.18 -9.10 2.85
N ALA A 53 0.47 -8.79 1.73
CA ALA A 53 1.88 -8.39 1.72
C ALA A 53 2.08 -6.96 2.24
N LEU A 54 1.32 -5.99 1.73
CA LEU A 54 1.52 -4.56 2.03
C LEU A 54 0.55 -4.04 3.09
N GLY A 55 -0.71 -4.51 3.10
CA GLY A 55 -1.69 -4.11 4.11
C GLY A 55 -1.46 -4.72 5.49
N ILE A 56 -0.85 -5.91 5.55
CA ILE A 56 -0.53 -6.60 6.81
C ILE A 56 0.99 -6.71 6.98
N GLY A 57 1.68 -7.32 6.02
CA GLY A 57 3.10 -7.64 6.14
C GLY A 57 3.98 -6.41 6.31
N ALA A 58 3.89 -5.46 5.39
CA ALA A 58 4.69 -4.23 5.41
C ALA A 58 4.45 -3.44 6.70
N HIS A 59 3.19 -3.26 7.11
CA HIS A 59 2.88 -2.53 8.34
C HIS A 59 3.39 -3.22 9.61
N ALA A 60 3.34 -4.56 9.66
CA ALA A 60 3.94 -5.31 10.75
C ALA A 60 5.47 -5.18 10.79
N LEU A 61 6.12 -5.17 9.62
CA LEU A 61 7.57 -4.94 9.48
C LEU A 61 7.96 -3.49 9.81
N ASP A 62 7.17 -2.49 9.40
CA ASP A 62 7.39 -1.08 9.70
C ASP A 62 7.33 -0.82 11.20
N ALA A 63 6.37 -1.48 11.87
CA ALA A 63 6.26 -1.46 13.32
C ALA A 63 7.48 -2.09 14.04
N LEU A 64 8.13 -3.07 13.41
CA LEU A 64 9.37 -3.68 13.91
C LEU A 64 10.61 -2.80 13.63
N GLY A 65 10.66 -2.17 12.45
CA GLY A 65 11.80 -1.35 12.00
C GLY A 65 11.82 0.06 12.57
N SER A 66 10.68 0.59 13.02
CA SER A 66 10.56 1.91 13.63
C SER A 66 11.43 2.05 14.89
N ARG A 67 12.63 2.62 14.73
CA ARG A 67 13.56 2.87 15.85
C ARG A 67 12.99 3.96 16.76
N GLY A 68 12.92 3.69 18.06
CA GLY A 68 12.57 4.68 19.09
C GLY A 68 11.08 5.04 19.22
N THR A 69 10.25 4.81 18.21
CA THR A 69 8.79 4.98 18.28
C THR A 69 8.11 3.64 18.06
N ARG A 70 7.46 3.11 19.10
CA ARG A 70 6.63 1.90 18.99
C ARG A 70 5.17 2.30 19.02
N PRO A 71 4.58 2.79 17.91
CA PRO A 71 3.19 3.25 17.89
C PRO A 71 2.21 2.15 18.33
N TRP A 72 2.63 0.88 18.24
CA TRP A 72 1.83 -0.29 18.61
C TRP A 72 2.42 -1.13 19.73
N GLY A 73 3.49 -0.68 20.41
CA GLY A 73 4.24 -1.50 21.38
C GLY A 73 3.41 -1.99 22.57
N ALA A 74 2.33 -1.27 22.92
CA ALA A 74 1.38 -1.69 23.95
C ALA A 74 0.36 -2.74 23.46
N ALA A 75 0.16 -2.88 22.15
CA ALA A 75 -0.84 -3.75 21.55
C ALA A 75 -0.26 -5.07 21.00
N PHE A 76 0.95 -5.01 20.43
CA PHE A 76 1.62 -6.15 19.80
C PHE A 76 3.05 -6.33 20.32
N THR A 77 3.41 -7.56 20.63
CA THR A 77 4.80 -7.95 20.91
C THR A 77 5.60 -8.08 19.62
N PRO A 78 6.94 -7.94 19.65
CA PRO A 78 7.78 -8.16 18.46
C PRO A 78 7.58 -9.54 17.83
N ARG A 79 7.38 -10.59 18.65
CA ARG A 79 7.09 -11.94 18.17
C ARG A 79 5.78 -12.01 17.39
N GLN A 80 4.73 -11.34 17.85
CA GLN A 80 3.45 -11.27 17.15
C GLN A 80 3.57 -10.54 15.81
N LEU A 81 4.34 -9.45 15.75
CA LEU A 81 4.56 -8.71 14.50
C LEU A 81 5.34 -9.56 13.49
N TRP A 82 6.39 -10.27 13.91
CA TRP A 82 7.11 -11.19 13.03
C TRP A 82 6.24 -12.33 12.51
N LEU A 83 5.42 -12.95 13.38
CA LEU A 83 4.50 -13.99 12.96
C LEU A 83 3.45 -13.47 11.97
N LEU A 84 2.91 -12.28 12.23
CA LEU A 84 1.95 -11.63 11.35
C LEU A 84 2.57 -11.33 9.98
N ALA A 85 3.76 -10.73 9.97
CA ALA A 85 4.51 -10.43 8.75
C ALA A 85 4.84 -11.70 7.96
N ALA A 86 5.44 -12.70 8.61
CA ALA A 86 5.86 -13.93 7.95
C ALA A 86 4.67 -14.71 7.38
N SER A 87 3.59 -14.86 8.16
CA SER A 87 2.41 -15.61 7.71
C SER A 87 1.68 -14.90 6.56
N SER A 88 1.52 -13.57 6.62
CA SER A 88 0.83 -12.83 5.57
C SER A 88 1.65 -12.77 4.28
N VAL A 89 2.96 -12.56 4.38
CA VAL A 89 3.86 -12.51 3.22
C VAL A 89 3.98 -13.89 2.59
N LEU A 90 4.11 -14.96 3.38
CA LEU A 90 4.17 -16.33 2.85
C LEU A 90 2.87 -16.68 2.11
N ALA A 91 1.71 -16.32 2.66
CA ALA A 91 0.43 -16.51 1.98
C ALA A 91 0.36 -15.71 0.66
N ALA A 92 0.79 -14.45 0.67
CA ALA A 92 0.82 -13.61 -0.53
C ALA A 92 1.71 -14.20 -1.64
N TYR A 93 2.94 -14.61 -1.29
CA TYR A 93 3.87 -15.22 -2.25
C TYR A 93 3.42 -16.61 -2.69
N GLY A 94 2.72 -17.38 -1.84
CA GLY A 94 2.12 -18.65 -2.23
C GLY A 94 1.07 -18.47 -3.33
N ILE A 95 0.15 -17.51 -3.17
CA ILE A 95 -0.86 -17.17 -4.18
C ILE A 95 -0.17 -16.62 -5.44
N GLY A 96 0.80 -15.71 -5.29
CA GLY A 96 1.55 -15.15 -6.41
C GLY A 96 2.30 -16.21 -7.21
N ALA A 97 2.99 -17.14 -6.54
CA ALA A 97 3.76 -18.21 -7.17
C ALA A 97 2.88 -19.13 -8.03
N TRP A 98 1.65 -19.40 -7.60
CA TRP A 98 0.69 -20.16 -8.41
C TRP A 98 0.49 -19.54 -9.80
N TYR A 99 0.29 -18.23 -9.88
CA TYR A 99 0.14 -17.52 -11.16
C TYR A 99 1.46 -17.34 -11.90
N MET A 100 2.56 -17.07 -11.19
CA MET A 100 3.88 -16.88 -11.81
C MET A 100 4.40 -18.14 -12.51
N LEU A 101 4.05 -19.33 -12.00
CA LEU A 101 4.48 -20.60 -12.58
C LEU A 101 3.66 -21.04 -13.81
N GLN A 102 2.46 -20.48 -14.00
CA GLN A 102 1.51 -20.95 -15.01
C GLN A 102 1.20 -19.88 -16.05
N ASP A 103 0.76 -18.72 -15.57
CA ASP A 103 0.05 -17.73 -16.37
C ASP A 103 0.89 -16.47 -16.63
N ALA A 104 1.66 -16.04 -15.64
CA ALA A 104 2.31 -14.72 -15.63
C ALA A 104 3.77 -14.77 -15.13
N PRO A 105 4.69 -15.50 -15.79
CA PRO A 105 6.09 -15.58 -15.40
C PRO A 105 6.81 -14.22 -15.31
N LEU A 106 6.41 -13.19 -16.07
CA LEU A 106 7.00 -11.84 -15.93
C LEU A 106 6.73 -11.22 -14.56
N LEU A 107 5.70 -11.67 -13.83
CA LEU A 107 5.38 -11.17 -12.50
C LEU A 107 6.49 -11.50 -11.49
N TRP A 108 7.36 -12.49 -11.75
CA TRP A 108 8.55 -12.75 -10.91
C TRP A 108 9.43 -11.51 -10.72
N TRP A 109 9.66 -10.74 -11.78
CA TRP A 109 10.51 -9.54 -11.69
C TRP A 109 9.92 -8.47 -10.79
N ILE A 110 8.59 -8.31 -10.82
CA ILE A 110 7.88 -7.36 -9.97
C ILE A 110 7.85 -7.89 -8.54
N ALA A 111 7.51 -9.16 -8.33
CA ALA A 111 7.45 -9.77 -7.01
C ALA A 111 8.81 -9.77 -6.29
N ILE A 112 9.92 -9.97 -7.00
CA ILE A 112 11.27 -9.88 -6.41
C ILE A 112 11.56 -8.43 -5.98
N ALA A 113 11.24 -7.45 -6.83
CA ALA A 113 11.44 -6.03 -6.50
C ALA A 113 10.57 -5.61 -5.30
N GLU A 114 9.29 -5.98 -5.28
CA GLU A 114 8.38 -5.70 -4.17
C GLU A 114 8.83 -6.37 -2.87
N GLY A 115 9.30 -7.62 -2.93
CA GLY A 115 9.85 -8.32 -1.77
C GLY A 115 11.11 -7.66 -1.22
N PHE A 116 11.99 -7.20 -2.11
CA PHE A 116 13.15 -6.42 -1.73
C PHE A 116 12.74 -5.14 -0.98
N PHE A 117 11.84 -4.33 -1.55
CA PHE A 117 11.39 -3.08 -0.89
C PHE A 117 10.60 -3.34 0.39
N LEU A 118 9.77 -4.37 0.42
CA LEU A 118 9.04 -4.79 1.61
C LEU A 118 9.97 -4.96 2.82
N LEU A 119 11.14 -5.55 2.61
CA LEU A 119 12.10 -5.76 3.69
C LEU A 119 13.02 -4.54 3.87
N ALA A 120 13.63 -4.07 2.77
CA ALA A 120 14.63 -3.00 2.80
C ALA A 120 14.06 -1.65 3.26
N TYR A 121 12.83 -1.33 2.87
CA TYR A 121 12.13 -0.09 3.25
C TYR A 121 11.70 -0.16 4.71
N ASN A 122 10.92 -1.19 5.08
CA ASN A 122 10.25 -1.23 6.39
C ASN A 122 11.20 -1.56 7.55
N LEU A 123 12.25 -2.37 7.32
CA LEU A 123 13.24 -2.69 8.35
C LEU A 123 14.48 -1.79 8.30
N GLU A 124 14.55 -0.87 7.33
CA GLU A 124 15.69 0.01 7.08
C GLU A 124 17.04 -0.73 6.99
N TRP A 125 17.06 -1.96 6.45
CA TRP A 125 18.22 -2.87 6.46
C TRP A 125 19.53 -2.26 5.94
N PHE A 126 19.46 -1.26 5.07
CA PHE A 126 20.61 -0.58 4.47
C PHE A 126 20.82 0.83 5.04
N GLY A 127 20.60 0.99 6.35
CA GLY A 127 20.76 2.29 7.02
C GLY A 127 19.83 3.37 6.45
N GLY A 128 18.64 2.98 5.99
CA GLY A 128 17.66 3.90 5.40
C GLY A 128 17.90 4.29 3.94
N ARG A 129 18.92 3.77 3.23
CA ARG A 129 19.18 4.11 1.81
C ARG A 129 17.98 3.86 0.89
N PHE A 130 17.17 2.85 1.19
CA PHE A 130 15.96 2.51 0.44
C PHE A 130 14.67 3.05 1.09
N HIS A 131 14.76 3.75 2.21
CA HIS A 131 13.64 4.37 2.90
C HIS A 131 13.55 5.86 2.51
N THR A 132 13.22 6.12 1.24
CA THR A 132 13.04 7.50 0.72
C THR A 132 11.66 7.67 0.09
N ASP A 133 11.21 8.91 -0.07
CA ASP A 133 9.95 9.22 -0.74
C ASP A 133 9.91 8.70 -2.20
N GLY A 134 11.07 8.72 -2.89
CA GLY A 134 11.17 8.21 -4.26
C GLY A 134 11.00 6.69 -4.33
N TRP A 135 11.65 5.96 -3.42
CA TRP A 135 11.46 4.50 -3.34
C TRP A 135 10.04 4.14 -2.94
N PHE A 136 9.44 4.89 -2.01
CA PHE A 136 8.03 4.74 -1.65
C PHE A 136 7.10 4.89 -2.87
N ALA A 137 7.26 5.98 -3.61
CA ALA A 137 6.48 6.25 -4.81
C ALA A 137 6.59 5.12 -5.84
N LEU A 138 7.82 4.64 -6.07
CA LEU A 138 8.05 3.52 -6.99
C LEU A 138 7.37 2.24 -6.50
N SER A 139 7.64 1.83 -5.26
CA SER A 139 7.32 0.47 -4.80
C SER A 139 5.92 0.30 -4.22
N TRP A 140 5.30 1.37 -3.70
CA TRP A 140 3.90 1.33 -3.23
C TRP A 140 2.92 2.02 -4.18
N GLY A 141 3.41 2.73 -5.20
CA GLY A 141 2.58 3.36 -6.22
C GLY A 141 2.71 2.70 -7.58
N GLY A 142 3.93 2.67 -8.13
CA GLY A 142 4.18 2.18 -9.49
C GLY A 142 4.13 0.66 -9.63
N LEU A 143 4.87 -0.07 -8.79
CA LEU A 143 4.93 -1.54 -8.87
C LEU A 143 3.56 -2.22 -8.73
N PRO A 144 2.65 -1.79 -7.83
CA PRO A 144 1.32 -2.39 -7.74
C PRO A 144 0.49 -2.27 -9.02
N VAL A 145 0.61 -1.17 -9.76
CA VAL A 145 -0.04 -1.03 -11.08
C VAL A 145 0.53 -2.04 -12.05
N LEU A 146 1.86 -2.15 -12.12
CA LEU A 146 2.51 -3.10 -13.01
C LEU A 146 2.16 -4.54 -12.62
N ALA A 147 2.09 -4.86 -11.33
CA ALA A 147 1.71 -6.18 -10.84
C ALA A 147 0.28 -6.53 -11.28
N GLY A 148 -0.65 -5.59 -11.13
CA GLY A 148 -2.03 -5.72 -11.59
C GLY A 148 -2.14 -5.95 -13.10
N TYR A 149 -1.36 -5.24 -13.90
CA TYR A 149 -1.34 -5.39 -15.36
C TYR A 149 -0.69 -6.70 -15.80
N VAL A 150 0.53 -6.97 -15.32
CA VAL A 150 1.32 -8.15 -15.71
C VAL A 150 0.62 -9.44 -15.28
N LEU A 151 -0.08 -9.47 -14.14
CA LEU A 151 -0.86 -10.65 -13.78
C LEU A 151 -1.93 -10.97 -14.82
N GLN A 152 -2.54 -9.96 -15.44
CA GLN A 152 -3.56 -10.16 -16.49
C GLN A 152 -2.94 -10.58 -17.81
N THR A 153 -1.86 -9.92 -18.23
CA THR A 153 -1.37 -9.99 -19.62
C THR A 153 -0.08 -10.78 -19.81
N ASN A 154 0.70 -10.99 -18.75
CA ASN A 154 2.09 -11.45 -18.83
C ASN A 154 2.94 -10.65 -19.84
N THR A 155 2.71 -9.34 -19.94
CA THR A 155 3.46 -8.42 -20.81
C THR A 155 3.61 -7.05 -20.14
N LEU A 156 4.46 -6.18 -20.70
CA LEU A 156 4.51 -4.76 -20.36
C LEU A 156 4.04 -3.93 -21.55
N SER A 157 3.39 -2.80 -21.26
CA SER A 157 2.98 -1.83 -22.28
C SER A 157 3.35 -0.42 -21.87
N ILE A 158 3.48 0.46 -22.86
CA ILE A 158 3.74 1.90 -22.62
C ILE A 158 2.60 2.50 -21.79
N ALA A 159 1.35 2.12 -22.07
CA ALA A 159 0.19 2.57 -21.30
C ALA A 159 0.32 2.17 -19.82
N ALA A 160 0.67 0.92 -19.52
CA ALA A 160 0.87 0.46 -18.15
C ALA A 160 2.01 1.19 -17.44
N LEU A 161 3.12 1.48 -18.14
CA LEU A 161 4.24 2.26 -17.58
C LEU A 161 3.84 3.71 -17.27
N LEU A 162 3.05 4.35 -18.13
CA LEU A 162 2.56 5.71 -17.92
C LEU A 162 1.58 5.76 -16.72
N VAL A 163 0.66 4.81 -16.63
CA VAL A 163 -0.28 4.73 -15.50
C VAL A 163 0.46 4.39 -14.19
N ALA A 164 1.45 3.50 -14.23
CA ALA A 164 2.32 3.21 -13.08
C ALA A 164 3.08 4.47 -12.62
N THR A 165 3.60 5.25 -13.57
CA THR A 165 4.26 6.53 -13.26
C THR A 165 3.28 7.52 -12.63
N ALA A 166 2.06 7.62 -13.16
CA ALA A 166 1.02 8.48 -12.58
C ALA A 166 0.69 8.07 -11.14
N MET A 167 0.50 6.78 -10.86
CA MET A 167 0.20 6.30 -9.51
C MET A 167 1.39 6.42 -8.56
N ALA A 168 2.62 6.31 -9.06
CA ALA A 168 3.83 6.63 -8.31
C ALA A 168 3.86 8.12 -7.90
N LEU A 169 3.54 9.03 -8.82
CA LEU A 169 3.46 10.46 -8.51
C LEU A 169 2.34 10.79 -7.52
N LEU A 170 1.17 10.15 -7.62
CA LEU A 170 0.11 10.28 -6.62
C LEU A 170 0.54 9.74 -5.25
N SER A 171 1.27 8.62 -5.22
CA SER A 171 1.87 8.11 -3.98
C SER A 171 2.94 9.03 -3.41
N LEU A 172 3.65 9.79 -4.26
CA LEU A 172 4.57 10.82 -3.82
C LEU A 172 3.84 12.00 -3.15
N VAL A 173 2.67 12.38 -3.67
CA VAL A 173 1.80 13.38 -3.01
C VAL A 173 1.35 12.86 -1.64
N GLU A 174 0.95 11.58 -1.56
CA GLU A 174 0.55 10.94 -0.30
C GLU A 174 1.67 11.06 0.73
N ILE A 175 2.88 10.56 0.43
CA ILE A 175 3.93 10.48 1.46
C ILE A 175 4.40 11.87 1.89
N LYS A 176 4.44 12.83 0.96
CA LYS A 176 4.77 14.23 1.24
C LYS A 176 3.74 14.93 2.12
N ALA A 177 2.47 14.55 2.06
CA ALA A 177 1.44 15.04 2.97
C ALA A 177 1.39 14.26 4.29
N SER A 178 1.62 12.94 4.23
CA SER A 178 1.48 11.98 5.32
C SER A 178 2.54 12.14 6.40
N ARG A 179 3.81 12.32 6.01
CA ARG A 179 4.92 12.53 6.96
C ARG A 179 4.73 13.78 7.85
N PRO A 180 4.52 15.00 7.32
CA PRO A 180 4.29 16.17 8.15
C PRO A 180 2.99 16.08 8.94
N TYR A 181 1.93 15.49 8.38
CA TYR A 181 0.68 15.25 9.12
C TYR A 181 0.91 14.35 10.35
N LYS A 182 1.64 13.24 10.17
CA LYS A 182 1.99 12.33 11.28
C LYS A 182 2.85 13.03 12.33
N ALA A 183 3.78 13.91 11.93
CA ALA A 183 4.60 14.69 12.86
C ALA A 183 3.75 15.67 13.69
N LEU A 184 2.87 16.45 13.04
CA LEU A 184 1.95 17.37 13.72
C LEU A 184 0.99 16.63 14.65
N ARG A 185 0.48 15.47 14.23
CA ARG A 185 -0.43 14.67 15.06
C ARG A 185 0.24 14.08 16.30
N ARG A 186 1.54 13.80 16.24
CA ARG A 186 2.34 13.41 17.42
C ARG A 186 2.54 14.61 18.34
N ALA A 187 2.97 15.75 17.80
CA ALA A 187 3.16 16.96 18.58
C ALA A 187 1.87 17.40 19.30
N ALA A 188 0.71 17.29 18.63
CA ALA A 188 -0.61 17.56 19.20
C ALA A 188 -1.00 16.64 20.37
N ALA A 189 -0.38 15.47 20.50
CA ALA A 189 -0.64 14.54 21.59
C ALA A 189 0.15 14.93 22.86
N ASP A 190 1.27 15.63 22.70
CA ASP A 190 2.12 16.07 23.79
C ASP A 190 1.72 17.48 24.27
N GLU A 191 1.48 18.42 23.32
CA GLU A 191 1.12 19.81 23.62
C GLU A 191 0.05 20.35 22.65
N PRO A 192 -0.79 21.32 23.08
CA PRO A 192 -1.76 21.97 22.19
C PRO A 192 -1.09 22.68 21.02
N LEU A 193 -1.52 22.36 19.79
CA LEU A 193 -1.05 23.06 18.59
C LEU A 193 -1.59 24.50 18.53
N GLY A 194 -0.73 25.43 18.12
CA GLY A 194 -1.12 26.79 17.74
C GLY A 194 -2.00 26.80 16.48
N ASP A 195 -2.71 27.92 16.26
CA ASP A 195 -3.73 28.00 15.19
C ASP A 195 -3.18 27.73 13.79
N ALA A 196 -1.99 28.25 13.46
CA ALA A 196 -1.34 28.02 12.18
C ALA A 196 -0.98 26.53 11.97
N GLN A 197 -0.47 25.85 13.00
CA GLN A 197 -0.14 24.42 12.95
C GLN A 197 -1.42 23.57 12.81
N ARG A 198 -2.49 23.97 13.50
CA ARG A 198 -3.79 23.30 13.40
C ARG A 198 -4.39 23.42 12.00
N ALA A 199 -4.37 24.63 11.42
CA ALA A 199 -4.83 24.88 10.06
C ALA A 199 -4.00 24.07 9.03
N HIS A 200 -2.68 24.03 9.20
CA HIS A 200 -1.80 23.24 8.34
C HIS A 200 -2.09 21.73 8.46
N MET A 201 -2.27 21.21 9.68
CA MET A 201 -2.64 19.81 9.91
C MET A 201 -3.97 19.44 9.24
N GLN A 202 -4.98 20.31 9.32
CA GLN A 202 -6.28 20.14 8.68
C GLN A 202 -6.16 20.12 7.14
N GLN A 203 -5.33 21.01 6.58
CA GLN A 203 -5.06 21.04 5.14
C GLN A 203 -4.42 19.72 4.66
N LEU A 204 -3.41 19.23 5.38
CA LEU A 204 -2.76 17.95 5.06
C LEU A 204 -3.74 16.78 5.16
N GLU A 205 -4.59 16.76 6.18
CA GLU A 205 -5.62 15.73 6.33
C GLU A 205 -6.63 15.76 5.16
N ALA A 206 -7.04 16.95 4.73
CA ALA A 206 -7.92 17.12 3.58
C ALA A 206 -7.27 16.59 2.28
N ILE A 207 -5.98 16.86 2.07
CA ILE A 207 -5.21 16.31 0.94
C ILE A 207 -5.22 14.78 0.97
N LEU A 208 -4.87 14.18 2.12
CA LEU A 208 -4.80 12.72 2.27
C LEU A 208 -6.16 12.05 2.06
N LYS A 209 -7.24 12.62 2.61
CA LYS A 209 -8.60 12.10 2.44
C LYS A 209 -9.06 12.20 0.98
N SER A 210 -8.90 13.35 0.35
CA SER A 210 -9.29 13.55 -1.05
C SER A 210 -8.50 12.65 -2.00
N LEU A 211 -7.19 12.54 -1.79
CA LEU A 211 -6.32 11.69 -2.60
C LEU A 211 -6.70 10.21 -2.47
N SER A 212 -6.82 9.70 -1.25
CA SER A 212 -7.17 8.29 -1.03
C SER A 212 -8.57 7.95 -1.52
N ALA A 213 -9.57 8.76 -1.19
CA ALA A 213 -10.94 8.58 -1.70
C ALA A 213 -11.01 8.66 -3.23
N GLY A 214 -10.33 9.64 -3.82
CA GLY A 214 -10.29 9.83 -5.27
C GLY A 214 -9.69 8.63 -6.01
N VAL A 215 -8.55 8.11 -5.55
CA VAL A 215 -7.91 6.93 -6.14
C VAL A 215 -8.77 5.68 -5.99
N MET A 216 -9.36 5.45 -4.80
CA MET A 216 -10.23 4.30 -4.58
C MET A 216 -11.50 4.37 -5.45
N LEU A 217 -12.13 5.55 -5.55
CA LEU A 217 -13.31 5.76 -6.40
C LEU A 217 -12.97 5.64 -7.88
N LEU A 218 -11.80 6.10 -8.31
CA LEU A 218 -11.31 5.91 -9.67
C LEU A 218 -11.20 4.42 -10.00
N ALA A 219 -10.54 3.63 -9.15
CA ALA A 219 -10.42 2.19 -9.35
C ALA A 219 -11.80 1.50 -9.41
N LEU A 220 -12.70 1.82 -8.47
CA LEU A 220 -14.06 1.30 -8.46
C LEU A 220 -14.84 1.69 -9.71
N GLY A 221 -14.71 2.94 -10.17
CA GLY A 221 -15.35 3.43 -11.39
C GLY A 221 -14.86 2.70 -12.64
N LEU A 222 -13.55 2.46 -12.74
CA LEU A 222 -12.96 1.71 -13.86
C LEU A 222 -13.38 0.23 -13.84
N LEU A 223 -13.40 -0.41 -12.67
CA LEU A 223 -13.90 -1.78 -12.53
C LEU A 223 -15.38 -1.87 -12.90
N ALA A 224 -16.22 -0.95 -12.40
CA ALA A 224 -17.63 -0.89 -12.76
C ALA A 224 -17.82 -0.65 -14.27
N TRP A 225 -17.02 0.23 -14.87
CA TRP A 225 -17.04 0.47 -16.31
C TRP A 225 -16.71 -0.80 -17.10
N ARG A 226 -15.70 -1.58 -16.70
CA ARG A 226 -15.37 -2.87 -17.34
C ARG A 226 -16.46 -3.93 -17.13
N TRP A 227 -17.12 -3.93 -15.97
CA TRP A 227 -18.18 -4.89 -15.66
C TRP A 227 -19.47 -4.63 -16.45
N PHE A 228 -19.89 -3.36 -16.53
CA PHE A 228 -21.15 -2.98 -17.20
C PHE A 228 -20.98 -2.65 -18.67
N GLY A 229 -19.82 -2.14 -19.07
CA GLY A 229 -19.53 -1.69 -20.44
C GLY A 229 -19.10 -2.83 -21.37
N GLY A 230 -19.56 -4.06 -21.12
CA GLY A 230 -19.17 -5.25 -21.86
C GLY A 230 -19.14 -5.03 -23.38
N SER A 231 -17.93 -5.03 -23.92
CA SER A 231 -17.60 -5.31 -25.32
C SER A 231 -16.29 -6.07 -25.33
#